data_AF-A0A966EHI6-F1
#
_entry.id   AF-A0A966EHI6-F1
#
_cell.length_a   1.000
_cell.length_b   1.000
_cell.length_c   1.000
_cell.angle_alpha   90.00
_cell.angle_beta   90.00
_cell.angle_gamma   90.00
#
_symmetry.space_group_name_H-M   'P 1'
#
loop_
_entity.id
_entity.type
_entity.pdbx_description
1 polymer ?
#
loop_
_entity_poly.entity_id
_entity_poly.type
_entity_poly.pdbx_seq_one_letter_code
_entity_poly.pdbx_strand_id
1 'polypeptide(L)'
;MPNRFSLTGLVIILLLMTVFPALVQAQGPGEAVADPAGSMSTWLDNLIPDGMKTKILFLEQWQWLLLAIIGVVAGLIQKIASHLGGMLLQPLLSRVGQSKKTTEVINSIGKSLGWFASAGIVNSLHPLLKFEGFGNSLMEVAVRGLATIGALLLAYRLVDLISSRLEESAAETDSKLDDQLAPMIRKSLKLLVTTGAVIYLIQSTGEDVMPLVTGLGVLGIGVSLAAKDTFANLFGSITVFADRPFSLGDWVKVGGIQGVVEEIGFRCTRIRTFESSLVSVPNSELVNGVIDNMGQRNYRRFKTLVGLRYETPSEKIEAFTAGIHAIAAS
;
A
#
# COMPACT_ATOMS: atom_id res chain seq x y z
N MET A 1 -52.76 -31.07 12.30
CA MET A 1 -53.17 -30.74 10.91
C MET A 1 -51.96 -30.19 10.18
N PRO A 2 -51.68 -30.62 8.94
CA PRO A 2 -50.31 -30.73 8.44
C PRO A 2 -49.73 -29.39 7.99
N ASN A 3 -48.48 -29.17 8.40
CA ASN A 3 -47.51 -28.24 7.79
C ASN A 3 -47.51 -28.41 6.26
N ARG A 4 -48.09 -27.46 5.54
CA ARG A 4 -47.86 -27.23 4.11
C ARG A 4 -47.18 -25.87 3.89
N PHE A 5 -46.16 -25.58 4.68
CA PHE A 5 -45.12 -24.61 4.34
C PHE A 5 -43.96 -25.40 3.75
N SER A 6 -43.59 -25.15 2.49
CA SER A 6 -42.18 -24.97 2.07
C SER A 6 -41.90 -25.12 0.57
N LEU A 7 -42.72 -25.82 -0.22
CA LEU A 7 -42.35 -26.13 -1.61
C LEU A 7 -43.12 -25.34 -2.68
N THR A 8 -44.42 -25.12 -2.50
CA THR A 8 -45.24 -24.43 -3.51
C THR A 8 -44.90 -22.94 -3.63
N GLY A 9 -44.68 -22.24 -2.52
CA GLY A 9 -44.26 -20.83 -2.54
C GLY A 9 -42.86 -20.65 -3.13
N LEU A 10 -41.94 -21.57 -2.84
CA LEU A 10 -40.55 -21.53 -3.33
C LEU A 10 -40.48 -21.84 -4.83
N VAL A 11 -41.27 -22.81 -5.31
CA VAL A 11 -41.41 -23.11 -6.75
C VAL A 11 -42.07 -21.96 -7.51
N ILE A 12 -43.07 -21.30 -6.94
CA ILE A 12 -43.73 -20.13 -7.55
C ILE A 12 -42.73 -18.98 -7.69
N ILE A 13 -41.97 -18.64 -6.64
CA ILE A 13 -40.96 -17.56 -6.70
C ILE A 13 -39.83 -17.89 -7.68
N LEU A 14 -39.40 -19.15 -7.78
CA LEU A 14 -38.38 -19.59 -8.74
C LEU A 14 -38.89 -19.55 -10.20
N LEU A 15 -40.16 -19.90 -10.43
CA LEU A 15 -40.85 -19.74 -11.72
C LEU A 15 -41.06 -18.26 -12.07
N LEU A 16 -41.16 -17.38 -11.09
CA LEU A 16 -41.40 -15.95 -11.28
C LEU A 16 -40.12 -15.18 -11.62
N MET A 17 -38.96 -15.58 -11.08
CA MET A 17 -37.67 -14.99 -11.47
C MET A 17 -37.24 -15.37 -12.90
N THR A 18 -37.69 -16.52 -13.43
CA THR A 18 -37.41 -16.93 -14.82
C THR A 18 -38.39 -16.32 -15.83
N VAL A 19 -39.62 -15.98 -15.41
CA VAL A 19 -40.66 -15.42 -16.28
C VAL A 19 -40.62 -13.88 -16.35
N PHE A 20 -40.05 -13.19 -15.35
CA PHE A 20 -39.96 -11.72 -15.34
C PHE A 20 -39.25 -11.11 -16.57
N PRO A 21 -38.09 -11.64 -17.05
CA PRO A 21 -37.45 -11.12 -18.26
C PRO A 21 -38.32 -11.27 -19.51
N ALA A 22 -39.13 -12.35 -19.58
CA ALA A 22 -40.04 -12.59 -20.70
C ALA A 22 -41.28 -11.69 -20.66
N LEU A 23 -41.74 -11.29 -19.47
CA LEU A 23 -42.83 -10.32 -19.29
C LEU A 23 -42.41 -8.88 -19.59
N VAL A 24 -41.17 -8.50 -19.24
CA VAL A 24 -40.60 -7.19 -19.59
C VAL A 24 -40.40 -7.06 -21.11
N GLN A 25 -40.08 -8.16 -21.81
CA GLN A 25 -40.04 -8.17 -23.29
C GLN A 25 -41.42 -8.20 -23.96
N ALA A 26 -42.48 -8.59 -23.25
CA ALA A 26 -43.85 -8.63 -23.77
C ALA A 26 -44.58 -7.27 -23.71
N GLN A 27 -44.06 -6.31 -22.94
CA GLN A 27 -44.51 -4.91 -22.98
C GLN A 27 -43.78 -4.20 -24.12
N GLY A 28 -44.54 -3.68 -25.09
CA GLY A 28 -44.04 -3.24 -26.40
C GLY A 28 -42.96 -2.14 -26.38
N PRO A 29 -42.35 -1.82 -27.55
CA PRO A 29 -41.05 -1.15 -27.66
C PRO A 29 -40.98 0.34 -27.24
N GLY A 30 -41.97 0.88 -26.52
CA GLY A 30 -42.17 2.32 -26.33
C GLY A 30 -42.09 2.85 -24.90
N GLU A 31 -42.14 2.01 -23.85
CA GLU A 31 -42.01 2.47 -22.46
C GLU A 31 -40.60 2.18 -21.95
N ALA A 32 -39.72 3.18 -22.05
CA ALA A 32 -38.44 3.14 -21.36
C ALA A 32 -38.69 3.05 -19.85
N VAL A 33 -38.38 1.90 -19.26
CA VAL A 33 -38.50 1.64 -17.82
C VAL A 33 -37.58 2.60 -17.06
N ALA A 34 -38.11 3.73 -16.61
CA ALA A 34 -37.36 4.79 -15.93
C ALA A 34 -36.81 4.37 -14.55
N ASP A 35 -37.34 3.28 -13.97
CA ASP A 35 -36.81 2.64 -12.77
C ASP A 35 -37.15 1.13 -12.76
N PRO A 36 -36.23 0.26 -13.23
CA PRO A 36 -36.46 -1.18 -13.28
C PRO A 36 -36.51 -1.85 -11.90
N ALA A 37 -35.93 -1.24 -10.86
CA ALA A 37 -36.05 -1.74 -9.49
C ALA A 37 -37.43 -1.40 -8.90
N GLY A 38 -37.92 -0.19 -9.15
CA GLY A 38 -39.26 0.27 -8.77
C GLY A 38 -40.38 -0.57 -9.42
N SER A 39 -40.29 -0.84 -10.73
CA SER A 39 -41.29 -1.66 -11.44
C SER A 39 -41.32 -3.11 -10.96
N MET A 40 -40.13 -3.70 -10.72
CA MET A 40 -39.99 -5.06 -10.19
C MET A 40 -40.57 -5.19 -8.79
N SER A 41 -40.30 -4.21 -7.92
CA SER A 41 -40.81 -4.22 -6.54
C SER A 41 -42.34 -4.10 -6.45
N THR A 42 -42.96 -3.35 -7.38
CA THR A 42 -44.42 -3.15 -7.44
C THR A 42 -45.12 -4.35 -8.05
N TRP A 43 -44.49 -5.00 -9.05
CA TRP A 43 -44.95 -6.27 -9.59
C TRP A 43 -44.90 -7.40 -8.54
N LEU A 44 -43.85 -7.43 -7.71
CA LEU A 44 -43.70 -8.40 -6.64
C LEU A 44 -44.81 -8.29 -5.59
N ASP A 45 -45.17 -7.08 -5.16
CA ASP A 45 -46.23 -6.84 -4.16
C ASP A 45 -47.62 -7.34 -4.61
N ASN A 46 -47.92 -7.23 -5.90
CA ASN A 46 -49.20 -7.67 -6.49
C ASN A 46 -49.34 -9.19 -6.57
N LEU A 47 -48.24 -9.91 -6.42
CA LEU A 47 -48.15 -11.35 -6.65
C LEU A 47 -48.16 -12.16 -5.35
N ILE A 48 -47.89 -11.49 -4.23
CA ILE A 48 -47.78 -12.12 -2.91
C ILE A 48 -49.18 -12.25 -2.29
N PRO A 49 -49.64 -13.48 -1.96
CA PRO A 49 -50.93 -13.69 -1.31
C PRO A 49 -51.00 -12.95 0.03
N ASP A 50 -52.15 -12.37 0.36
CA ASP A 50 -52.30 -11.52 1.57
C ASP A 50 -51.98 -12.23 2.90
N GLY A 51 -52.03 -13.57 2.93
CA GLY A 51 -51.58 -14.36 4.09
C GLY A 51 -50.07 -14.25 4.41
N MET A 52 -49.22 -13.95 3.42
CA MET A 52 -47.77 -13.80 3.58
C MET A 52 -47.33 -12.37 3.95
N LYS A 53 -48.26 -11.40 3.97
CA LYS A 53 -48.03 -10.02 4.46
C LYS A 53 -48.16 -9.91 5.98
N THR A 54 -48.36 -11.04 6.66
CA THR A 54 -48.40 -11.08 8.12
C THR A 54 -47.02 -10.79 8.70
N LYS A 55 -46.95 -9.83 9.63
CA LYS A 55 -45.69 -9.39 10.25
C LYS A 55 -45.25 -10.38 11.32
N ILE A 56 -44.04 -10.92 11.17
CA ILE A 56 -43.33 -11.68 12.19
C ILE A 56 -42.03 -10.94 12.49
N LEU A 57 -41.89 -10.45 13.73
CA LEU A 57 -40.65 -9.83 14.23
C LEU A 57 -40.21 -8.64 13.35
N PHE A 58 -41.09 -7.64 13.26
CA PHE A 58 -40.90 -6.36 12.52
C PHE A 58 -40.84 -6.47 10.98
N LEU A 59 -40.85 -7.67 10.41
CA LEU A 59 -40.74 -7.95 8.98
C LEU A 59 -41.89 -8.84 8.49
N GLU A 60 -42.27 -8.70 7.22
CA GLU A 60 -43.27 -9.56 6.59
C GLU A 60 -42.68 -10.94 6.24
N GLN A 61 -43.48 -12.01 6.26
CA GLN A 61 -42.98 -13.38 6.01
C GLN A 61 -42.28 -13.53 4.66
N TRP A 62 -42.75 -12.82 3.63
CA TRP A 62 -42.13 -12.84 2.31
C TRP A 62 -40.76 -12.14 2.28
N GLN A 63 -40.53 -11.12 3.12
CA GLN A 63 -39.25 -10.42 3.23
C GLN A 63 -38.16 -11.35 3.78
N TRP A 64 -38.50 -12.24 4.72
CA TRP A 64 -37.57 -13.26 5.22
C TRP A 64 -37.16 -14.28 4.15
N LEU A 65 -38.10 -14.70 3.30
CA LEU A 65 -37.81 -15.61 2.18
C LEU A 65 -36.89 -14.93 1.16
N LEU A 66 -37.16 -13.67 0.84
CA LEU A 66 -36.39 -12.91 -0.13
C LEU A 66 -34.98 -12.58 0.39
N LEU A 67 -34.84 -12.30 1.69
CA LEU A 67 -33.54 -12.22 2.37
C LEU A 67 -32.75 -13.52 2.27
N ALA A 68 -33.39 -14.68 2.49
CA ALA A 68 -32.74 -15.98 2.35
C ALA A 68 -32.27 -16.22 0.91
N ILE A 69 -33.09 -15.87 -0.08
CA ILE A 69 -32.74 -15.94 -1.50
C ILE A 69 -31.55 -15.03 -1.82
N ILE A 70 -31.57 -13.77 -1.37
CA ILE A 70 -30.46 -12.83 -1.54
C ILE A 70 -29.18 -13.37 -0.90
N GLY A 71 -29.27 -13.98 0.29
CA GLY A 71 -28.12 -14.63 0.93
C GLY A 71 -27.54 -15.78 0.10
N VAL A 72 -28.40 -16.65 -0.46
CA VAL A 72 -27.96 -17.74 -1.34
C VAL A 72 -27.32 -17.21 -2.61
N VAL A 73 -27.95 -16.21 -3.26
CA VAL A 73 -27.42 -15.56 -4.46
C VAL A 73 -26.08 -14.88 -4.16
N ALA A 74 -25.98 -14.12 -3.07
CA ALA A 74 -24.74 -13.48 -2.65
C ALA A 74 -23.61 -14.52 -2.40
N GLY A 75 -23.92 -15.67 -1.78
CA GLY A 75 -22.95 -16.75 -1.59
C GLY A 75 -22.52 -17.44 -2.89
N LEU A 76 -23.46 -17.62 -3.84
CA LEU A 76 -23.15 -18.15 -5.17
C LEU A 76 -22.26 -17.19 -5.95
N ILE A 77 -22.58 -15.89 -5.97
CA ILE A 77 -21.72 -14.90 -6.61
C ILE A 77 -20.37 -14.82 -5.93
N GLN A 78 -20.31 -14.83 -4.60
CA GLN A 78 -19.04 -14.86 -3.89
C GLN A 78 -18.17 -16.03 -4.37
N LYS A 79 -18.75 -17.23 -4.49
CA LYS A 79 -18.05 -18.42 -4.98
C LYS A 79 -17.60 -18.25 -6.43
N ILE A 80 -18.50 -17.82 -7.31
CA ILE A 80 -18.22 -17.61 -8.75
C ILE A 80 -17.16 -16.54 -8.95
N ALA A 81 -17.33 -15.35 -8.36
CA ALA A 81 -16.40 -14.24 -8.43
C ALA A 81 -15.04 -14.60 -7.84
N SER A 82 -15.00 -15.39 -6.76
CA SER A 82 -13.73 -15.86 -6.20
C SER A 82 -12.98 -16.82 -7.12
N HIS A 83 -13.72 -17.69 -7.80
CA HIS A 83 -13.15 -18.66 -8.74
C HIS A 83 -12.69 -17.98 -10.04
N LEU A 84 -13.52 -17.09 -10.60
CA LEU A 84 -13.20 -16.29 -11.78
C LEU A 84 -12.04 -15.33 -11.51
N GLY A 85 -12.03 -14.66 -10.36
CA GLY A 85 -10.95 -13.77 -9.95
C GLY A 85 -9.62 -14.51 -9.89
N GLY A 86 -9.59 -15.71 -9.29
CA GLY A 86 -8.41 -16.56 -9.30
C GLY A 86 -8.00 -16.96 -10.72
N MET A 87 -8.94 -17.37 -11.56
CA MET A 87 -8.70 -17.83 -12.94
C MET A 87 -8.20 -16.72 -13.87
N LEU A 88 -8.71 -15.49 -13.74
CA LEU A 88 -8.30 -14.32 -14.54
C LEU A 88 -6.96 -13.74 -14.09
N LEU A 89 -6.71 -13.73 -12.78
CA LEU A 89 -5.47 -13.20 -12.21
C LEU A 89 -4.29 -14.17 -12.41
N GLN A 90 -4.56 -15.48 -12.50
CA GLN A 90 -3.54 -16.51 -12.70
C GLN A 90 -2.69 -16.32 -13.97
N PRO A 91 -3.23 -16.09 -15.19
CA PRO A 91 -2.43 -15.88 -16.41
C PRO A 91 -1.67 -14.55 -16.43
N LEU A 92 -2.16 -13.52 -15.75
CA LEU A 92 -1.47 -12.22 -15.65
C LEU A 92 -0.31 -12.26 -14.66
N LEU A 93 -0.50 -12.91 -13.51
CA LEU A 93 0.48 -12.95 -12.44
C LEU A 93 1.47 -14.11 -12.54
N SER A 94 1.16 -15.17 -13.30
CA SER A 94 2.12 -16.25 -13.60
C SER A 94 3.30 -15.79 -14.46
N ARG A 95 3.18 -14.67 -15.18
CA ARG A 95 4.29 -13.99 -15.86
C ARG A 95 5.33 -13.40 -14.92
N VAL A 96 4.98 -13.22 -13.64
CA VAL A 96 5.81 -12.58 -12.62
C VAL A 96 6.44 -13.60 -11.65
N GLY A 97 6.13 -14.90 -11.76
CA GLY A 97 6.79 -15.98 -11.01
C GLY A 97 5.85 -17.13 -10.61
N GLN A 98 6.33 -18.38 -10.75
CA GLN A 98 5.57 -19.62 -10.48
C GLN A 98 5.86 -20.25 -9.09
N SER A 99 5.95 -19.43 -8.04
CA SER A 99 6.11 -19.95 -6.68
C SER A 99 4.76 -20.41 -6.10
N LYS A 100 4.74 -21.48 -5.28
CA LYS A 100 3.52 -21.97 -4.57
C LYS A 100 2.82 -20.84 -3.80
N LYS A 101 3.62 -19.91 -3.27
CA LYS A 101 3.18 -18.73 -2.50
C LYS A 101 2.38 -17.76 -3.39
N THR A 102 2.79 -17.56 -4.64
CA THR A 102 2.09 -16.70 -5.62
C THR A 102 0.69 -17.22 -5.94
N THR A 103 0.54 -18.53 -6.17
CA THR A 103 -0.77 -19.15 -6.45
C THR A 103 -1.72 -19.05 -5.25
N GLU A 104 -1.20 -19.20 -4.03
CA GLU A 104 -2.00 -19.04 -2.81
C GLU A 104 -2.47 -17.60 -2.61
N VAL A 105 -1.63 -16.62 -2.92
CA VAL A 105 -1.98 -15.19 -2.88
C VAL A 105 -3.02 -14.86 -3.95
N ILE A 106 -2.88 -15.36 -5.19
CA ILE A 106 -3.86 -15.16 -6.27
C ILE A 106 -5.24 -15.69 -5.89
N ASN A 107 -5.31 -16.92 -5.39
CA ASN A 107 -6.56 -17.53 -4.94
C ASN A 107 -7.19 -16.74 -3.77
N SER A 108 -6.35 -16.16 -2.91
CA SER A 108 -6.80 -15.31 -1.80
C SER A 108 -7.32 -13.94 -2.26
N ILE A 109 -6.75 -13.36 -3.32
CA ILE A 109 -7.26 -12.13 -3.95
C ILE A 109 -8.62 -12.40 -4.58
N GLY A 110 -8.79 -13.53 -5.29
CA GLY A 110 -10.09 -13.97 -5.80
C GLY A 110 -11.15 -14.03 -4.70
N LYS A 111 -10.86 -14.70 -3.57
CA LYS A 111 -11.78 -14.74 -2.41
C LYS A 111 -12.16 -13.35 -1.88
N SER A 112 -11.23 -12.40 -1.91
CA SER A 112 -11.48 -11.01 -1.46
C SER A 112 -12.36 -10.23 -2.44
N LEU A 113 -12.13 -10.40 -3.75
CA LEU A 113 -13.03 -9.88 -4.79
C LEU A 113 -14.43 -10.48 -4.69
N GLY A 114 -14.54 -11.74 -4.26
CA GLY A 114 -15.82 -12.40 -4.02
C GLY A 114 -16.68 -11.68 -2.96
N TRP A 115 -16.07 -11.21 -1.86
CA TRP A 115 -16.76 -10.44 -0.83
C TRP A 115 -17.21 -9.05 -1.31
N PHE A 116 -16.43 -8.42 -2.17
CA PHE A 116 -16.85 -7.17 -2.82
C PHE A 116 -18.00 -7.37 -3.80
N ALA A 117 -17.90 -8.40 -4.64
CA ALA A 117 -18.94 -8.71 -5.61
C ALA A 117 -20.25 -9.09 -4.92
N SER A 118 -20.19 -9.83 -3.81
CA SER A 118 -21.38 -10.15 -3.02
C SER A 118 -21.98 -8.89 -2.39
N ALA A 119 -21.17 -7.99 -1.83
CA ALA A 119 -21.66 -6.71 -1.29
C ALA A 119 -22.36 -5.85 -2.36
N GLY A 120 -21.79 -5.79 -3.58
CA GLY A 120 -22.42 -5.08 -4.71
C GLY A 120 -23.78 -5.65 -5.10
N ILE A 121 -23.95 -6.97 -5.04
CA ILE A 121 -25.23 -7.61 -5.37
C ILE A 121 -26.26 -7.44 -4.26
N VAL A 122 -25.86 -7.53 -2.99
CA VAL A 122 -26.75 -7.19 -1.88
C VAL A 122 -27.17 -5.73 -1.99
N ASN A 123 -26.25 -4.82 -2.36
CA ASN A 123 -26.58 -3.42 -2.61
C ASN A 123 -27.63 -3.25 -3.73
N SER A 124 -27.52 -4.00 -4.83
CA SER A 124 -28.48 -3.92 -5.94
C SER A 124 -29.84 -4.59 -5.65
N LEU A 125 -29.87 -5.65 -4.84
CA LEU A 125 -31.08 -6.44 -4.59
C LEU A 125 -31.85 -5.98 -3.34
N HIS A 126 -31.19 -5.36 -2.35
CA HIS A 126 -31.89 -4.96 -1.13
C HIS A 126 -33.04 -3.95 -1.31
N PRO A 127 -33.06 -3.03 -2.29
CA PRO A 127 -34.18 -2.11 -2.47
C PRO A 127 -35.49 -2.84 -2.79
N LEU A 128 -35.42 -4.06 -3.34
CA LEU A 128 -36.58 -4.91 -3.63
C LEU A 128 -37.31 -5.37 -2.36
N LEU A 129 -36.64 -5.36 -1.20
CA LEU A 129 -37.22 -5.76 0.08
C LEU A 129 -38.13 -4.68 0.68
N LYS A 130 -38.08 -3.44 0.15
CA LYS A 130 -38.84 -2.27 0.65
C LYS A 130 -38.82 -2.17 2.18
N PHE A 131 -37.65 -2.30 2.79
CA PHE A 131 -37.56 -2.10 4.23
C PHE A 131 -37.93 -0.65 4.57
N GLU A 132 -38.86 -0.47 5.50
CA GLU A 132 -39.20 0.84 6.03
C GLU A 132 -38.48 1.10 7.36
N GLY A 133 -38.10 2.35 7.59
CA GLY A 133 -37.49 2.80 8.85
C GLY A 133 -36.20 2.05 9.21
N PHE A 134 -36.20 1.41 10.38
CA PHE A 134 -35.01 0.77 10.98
C PHE A 134 -34.40 -0.35 10.12
N GLY A 135 -35.21 -1.08 9.35
CA GLY A 135 -34.73 -2.19 8.52
C GLY A 135 -33.83 -1.73 7.37
N ASN A 136 -34.13 -0.57 6.76
CA ASN A 136 -33.32 -0.04 5.67
C ASN A 136 -31.95 0.44 6.18
N SER A 137 -31.93 1.16 7.30
CA SER A 137 -30.68 1.62 7.93
C SER A 137 -29.77 0.46 8.32
N LEU A 138 -30.33 -0.63 8.88
CA LEU A 138 -29.58 -1.85 9.20
C LEU A 138 -28.98 -2.51 7.95
N MET A 139 -29.75 -2.57 6.87
CA MET A 139 -29.29 -3.19 5.63
C MET A 139 -28.19 -2.36 4.96
N GLU A 140 -28.32 -1.04 4.93
CA GLU A 140 -27.28 -0.15 4.43
C GLU A 140 -25.96 -0.30 5.21
N VAL A 141 -26.03 -0.34 6.55
CA VAL A 141 -24.85 -0.57 7.39
C VAL A 141 -24.26 -1.96 7.14
N ALA A 142 -25.09 -3.00 6.98
CA ALA A 142 -24.62 -4.36 6.68
C ALA A 142 -23.93 -4.45 5.31
N VAL A 143 -24.50 -3.83 4.27
CA VAL A 143 -23.91 -3.78 2.92
C VAL A 143 -22.58 -3.06 2.92
N ARG A 144 -22.52 -1.87 3.56
CA ARG A 144 -21.28 -1.10 3.69
C ARG A 144 -20.25 -1.89 4.51
N GLY A 145 -20.65 -2.52 5.61
CA GLY A 145 -19.80 -3.40 6.40
C GLY A 145 -19.21 -4.55 5.58
N LEU A 146 -20.02 -5.27 4.80
CA LEU A 146 -19.55 -6.33 3.90
C LEU A 146 -18.56 -5.81 2.86
N ALA A 147 -18.83 -4.66 2.25
CA ALA A 147 -17.93 -4.03 1.29
C ALA A 147 -16.59 -3.65 1.94
N THR A 148 -16.60 -3.11 3.16
CA THR A 148 -15.37 -2.75 3.89
C THR A 148 -14.55 -3.97 4.28
N ILE A 149 -15.18 -5.06 4.68
CA ILE A 149 -14.48 -6.30 4.98
C ILE A 149 -13.83 -6.85 3.71
N GLY A 150 -14.54 -6.82 2.57
CA GLY A 150 -13.97 -7.12 1.26
C GLY A 150 -12.76 -6.25 0.95
N ALA A 151 -12.85 -4.93 1.17
CA ALA A 151 -11.79 -3.95 0.97
C ALA A 151 -10.57 -4.22 1.83
N LEU A 152 -10.79 -4.45 3.12
CA LEU A 152 -9.76 -4.73 4.10
C LEU A 152 -9.03 -6.03 3.77
N LEU A 153 -9.77 -7.09 3.45
CA LEU A 153 -9.18 -8.37 3.05
C LEU A 153 -8.34 -8.20 1.79
N LEU A 154 -8.88 -7.53 0.76
CA LEU A 154 -8.15 -7.26 -0.48
C LEU A 154 -6.86 -6.48 -0.20
N ALA A 155 -6.94 -5.39 0.56
CA ALA A 155 -5.78 -4.58 0.92
C ALA A 155 -4.74 -5.38 1.71
N TYR A 156 -5.16 -6.21 2.68
CA TYR A 156 -4.26 -7.11 3.40
C TYR A 156 -3.59 -8.13 2.48
N ARG A 157 -4.30 -8.67 1.49
CA ARG A 157 -3.73 -9.58 0.50
C ARG A 157 -2.73 -8.87 -0.40
N LEU A 158 -2.96 -7.61 -0.77
CA LEU A 158 -1.98 -6.80 -1.51
C LEU A 158 -0.72 -6.57 -0.67
N VAL A 159 -0.87 -6.27 0.63
CA VAL A 159 0.28 -6.14 1.54
C VAL A 159 1.04 -7.46 1.66
N ASP A 160 0.33 -8.58 1.79
CA ASP A 160 0.94 -9.91 1.86
C ASP A 160 1.63 -10.29 0.54
N LEU A 161 1.09 -9.90 -0.62
CA LEU A 161 1.72 -10.09 -1.93
C LEU A 161 3.05 -9.34 -1.99
N ILE A 162 3.06 -8.04 -1.65
CA ILE A 162 4.27 -7.21 -1.63
C ILE A 162 5.29 -7.80 -0.64
N SER A 163 4.85 -8.19 0.55
CA SER A 163 5.72 -8.76 1.58
C SER A 163 6.33 -10.10 1.12
N SER A 164 5.55 -10.96 0.47
CA SER A 164 6.05 -12.23 -0.06
C SER A 164 7.11 -12.05 -1.15
N ARG A 165 6.98 -11.02 -1.98
CA ARG A 165 7.98 -10.66 -3.00
C ARG A 165 9.27 -10.16 -2.36
N LEU A 166 9.14 -9.30 -1.35
CA LEU A 166 10.29 -8.82 -0.57
C LEU A 166 11.02 -9.98 0.12
N GLU A 167 10.29 -10.93 0.71
CA GLU A 167 10.88 -12.12 1.34
C GLU A 167 11.54 -13.06 0.32
N GLU A 168 10.99 -13.21 -0.88
CA GLU A 168 11.57 -14.06 -1.93
C GLU A 168 12.86 -13.45 -2.51
N SER A 169 12.87 -12.13 -2.76
CA SER A 169 14.09 -11.40 -3.15
C SER A 169 15.14 -11.33 -2.03
N ALA A 170 14.70 -11.27 -0.78
CA ALA A 170 15.58 -11.33 0.38
C ALA A 170 16.26 -12.69 0.53
N ALA A 171 15.55 -13.79 0.27
CA ALA A 171 16.11 -15.15 0.38
C ALA A 171 17.22 -15.45 -0.63
N GLU A 172 17.31 -14.69 -1.72
CA GLU A 172 18.43 -14.75 -2.68
C GLU A 172 19.68 -13.98 -2.21
N THR A 173 19.55 -13.18 -1.14
CA THR A 173 20.60 -12.33 -0.59
C THR A 173 20.96 -12.78 0.83
N ASP A 174 22.25 -12.93 1.17
CA ASP A 174 22.70 -13.43 2.50
C ASP A 174 22.55 -12.38 3.64
N SER A 175 21.56 -11.49 3.52
CA SER A 175 21.42 -10.25 4.29
C SER A 175 20.41 -10.39 5.42
N LYS A 176 20.91 -10.45 6.67
CA LYS A 176 20.09 -10.44 7.91
C LYS A 176 19.21 -9.20 8.08
N LEU A 177 19.43 -8.14 7.29
CA LEU A 177 18.64 -6.91 7.34
C LEU A 177 17.26 -7.12 6.72
N ASP A 178 17.15 -7.90 5.66
CA ASP A 178 15.89 -8.08 4.94
C ASP A 178 14.88 -8.91 5.77
N ASP A 179 15.39 -9.89 6.53
CA ASP A 179 14.62 -10.69 7.49
C ASP A 179 13.94 -9.86 8.59
N GLN A 180 14.50 -8.70 8.93
CA GLN A 180 13.94 -7.81 9.95
C GLN A 180 13.08 -6.70 9.35
N LEU A 181 13.46 -6.16 8.18
CA LEU A 181 12.73 -5.07 7.53
C LEU A 181 11.39 -5.53 6.93
N ALA A 182 11.35 -6.70 6.29
CA ALA A 182 10.13 -7.23 5.69
C ALA A 182 8.94 -7.35 6.68
N PRO A 183 9.10 -7.97 7.87
CA PRO A 183 8.00 -8.05 8.83
C PRO A 183 7.63 -6.70 9.44
N MET A 184 8.58 -5.76 9.60
CA MET A 184 8.29 -4.41 10.07
C MET A 184 7.44 -3.63 9.06
N ILE A 185 7.84 -3.63 7.78
CA ILE A 185 7.09 -3.00 6.69
C ILE A 185 5.68 -3.60 6.60
N ARG A 186 5.56 -4.93 6.63
CA ARG A 186 4.27 -5.62 6.60
C ARG A 186 3.34 -5.19 7.74
N LYS A 187 3.85 -5.13 8.98
CA LYS A 187 3.07 -4.69 10.15
C LYS A 187 2.64 -3.23 10.01
N SER A 188 3.54 -2.35 9.59
CA SER A 188 3.25 -0.92 9.40
C SER A 188 2.19 -0.68 8.32
N LEU A 189 2.28 -1.33 7.16
CA LEU A 189 1.25 -1.23 6.13
C LEU A 189 -0.09 -1.77 6.60
N LYS A 190 -0.12 -2.92 7.28
CA LYS A 190 -1.37 -3.47 7.83
C LYS A 190 -2.01 -2.53 8.85
N LEU A 191 -1.22 -1.89 9.71
CA LEU A 191 -1.71 -0.89 10.65
C LEU A 191 -2.39 0.29 9.94
N LEU A 192 -1.77 0.83 8.90
CA LEU A 192 -2.35 1.93 8.11
C LEU A 192 -3.66 1.52 7.44
N VAL A 193 -3.70 0.35 6.80
CA VAL A 193 -4.91 -0.19 6.16
C VAL A 193 -6.03 -0.40 7.19
N THR A 194 -5.71 -0.95 8.36
CA THR A 194 -6.69 -1.15 9.45
C THR A 194 -7.27 0.17 9.90
N THR A 195 -6.40 1.17 10.13
CA THR A 195 -6.81 2.50 10.60
C THR A 195 -7.75 3.15 9.58
N GLY A 196 -7.41 3.09 8.29
CA GLY A 196 -8.28 3.59 7.22
C GLY A 196 -9.64 2.87 7.15
N ALA A 197 -9.66 1.54 7.33
CA ALA A 197 -10.91 0.77 7.33
C ALA A 197 -11.82 1.14 8.52
N VAL A 198 -11.25 1.37 9.71
CA VAL A 198 -12.01 1.82 10.88
C VAL A 198 -12.61 3.21 10.65
N ILE A 199 -11.83 4.15 10.10
CA ILE A 199 -12.33 5.51 9.79
C ILE A 199 -13.48 5.44 8.79
N TYR A 200 -13.32 4.65 7.72
CA TYR A 200 -14.37 4.50 6.72
C TYR A 200 -15.65 3.91 7.33
N LEU A 201 -15.54 2.93 8.22
CA LEU A 201 -16.69 2.34 8.91
C LEU A 201 -17.43 3.38 9.77
N ILE A 202 -16.71 4.22 10.51
CA ILE A 202 -17.32 5.32 11.28
C ILE A 202 -17.97 6.34 10.35
N GLN A 203 -17.32 6.71 9.24
CA GLN A 203 -17.91 7.63 8.26
C GLN A 203 -19.20 7.05 7.67
N SER A 204 -19.27 5.73 7.52
CA SER A 204 -20.43 5.05 6.96
C SER A 204 -21.68 5.12 7.84
N THR A 205 -21.55 5.39 9.14
CA THR A 205 -22.69 5.61 10.05
C THR A 205 -23.24 7.03 9.98
N GLY A 206 -22.61 7.92 9.21
CA GLY A 206 -23.00 9.32 9.09
C GLY A 206 -22.40 10.24 10.17
N GLU A 207 -21.51 9.71 11.02
CA GLU A 207 -20.75 10.52 11.97
C GLU A 207 -19.66 11.34 11.28
N ASP A 208 -19.37 12.52 11.84
CA ASP A 208 -18.27 13.34 11.35
C ASP A 208 -16.92 12.73 11.76
N VAL A 209 -16.17 12.25 10.77
CA VAL A 209 -14.83 11.69 10.95
C VAL A 209 -13.73 12.75 10.87
N MET A 210 -14.05 14.01 10.56
CA MET A 210 -13.06 15.08 10.47
C MET A 210 -12.21 15.24 11.73
N PRO A 211 -12.75 15.14 12.97
CA PRO A 211 -11.91 15.21 14.17
C PRO A 211 -10.90 14.06 14.26
N LEU A 212 -11.30 12.83 13.89
CA LEU A 212 -10.41 11.67 13.90
C LEU A 212 -9.30 11.80 12.85
N VAL A 213 -9.68 12.18 11.63
CA VAL A 213 -8.73 12.39 10.53
C VAL A 213 -7.77 13.52 10.87
N THR A 214 -8.27 14.60 11.47
CA THR A 214 -7.44 15.75 11.90
C THR A 214 -6.46 15.33 13.01
N GLY A 215 -6.92 14.59 14.02
CA GLY A 215 -6.07 14.07 15.09
C GLY A 215 -4.97 13.13 14.58
N LEU A 216 -5.32 12.24 13.64
CA LEU A 216 -4.34 11.38 12.96
C LEU A 216 -3.38 12.17 12.06
N GLY A 217 -3.84 13.25 11.43
CA GLY A 217 -3.00 14.16 10.66
C GLY A 217 -1.94 14.83 11.54
N VAL A 218 -2.34 15.36 12.70
CA VAL A 218 -1.41 15.96 13.69
C VAL A 218 -0.42 14.91 14.22
N LEU A 219 -0.89 13.71 14.56
CA LEU A 219 -0.02 12.59 14.93
C LEU A 219 0.97 12.22 13.80
N GLY A 220 0.50 12.21 12.55
CA GLY A 220 1.31 11.94 11.37
C GLY A 220 2.44 12.95 11.18
N ILE A 221 2.21 14.23 11.49
CA ILE A 221 3.26 15.25 11.51
C ILE A 221 4.30 14.97 12.59
N GLY A 222 3.87 14.55 13.78
CA GLY A 222 4.79 14.15 14.86
C GLY A 222 5.68 12.97 14.44
N VAL A 223 5.10 11.95 13.82
CA VAL A 223 5.83 10.77 13.32
C VAL A 223 6.78 11.15 12.17
N SER A 224 6.35 11.99 11.23
CA SER A 224 7.20 12.41 10.11
C SER A 224 8.39 13.26 10.57
N LEU A 225 8.19 14.13 11.56
CA LEU A 225 9.26 14.91 12.16
C LEU A 225 10.28 14.02 12.88
N ALA A 226 9.80 12.99 13.61
CA ALA A 226 10.67 12.00 14.25
C ALA A 226 11.44 11.14 13.24
N ALA A 227 10.86 10.86 12.08
CA ALA A 227 11.49 10.07 11.02
C ALA A 227 12.41 10.88 10.08
N LYS A 228 12.40 12.23 10.20
CA LYS A 228 13.10 13.15 9.30
C LYS A 228 14.57 12.79 9.08
N ASP A 229 15.32 12.51 10.14
CA ASP A 229 16.75 12.22 10.05
C ASP A 229 17.03 10.89 9.35
N THR A 230 16.16 9.90 9.51
CA THR A 230 16.29 8.62 8.82
C THR A 230 16.11 8.81 7.32
N PHE A 231 15.08 9.55 6.90
CA PHE A 231 14.87 9.86 5.49
C PHE A 231 15.99 10.73 4.92
N ALA A 232 16.47 11.73 5.67
CA ALA A 232 17.58 12.59 5.23
C ALA A 232 18.85 11.78 4.94
N ASN A 233 19.18 10.79 5.78
CA ASN A 233 20.34 9.92 5.55
C ASN A 233 20.13 8.94 4.39
N LEU A 234 18.92 8.41 4.23
CA LEU A 234 18.59 7.54 3.09
C LEU A 234 18.72 8.29 1.76
N PHE A 235 18.10 9.46 1.65
CA PHE A 235 18.25 10.32 0.47
C PHE A 235 19.71 10.73 0.27
N GLY A 236 20.45 11.00 1.36
CA GLY A 236 21.88 11.24 1.30
C GLY A 236 22.65 10.10 0.62
N SER A 237 22.35 8.84 0.96
CA SER A 237 22.99 7.69 0.31
C SER A 237 22.68 7.63 -1.20
N ILE A 238 21.42 7.85 -1.58
CA ILE A 238 20.99 7.82 -2.98
C ILE A 238 21.69 8.92 -3.78
N THR A 239 21.78 10.13 -3.23
CA THR A 239 22.49 11.27 -3.86
C THR A 239 23.97 10.96 -4.03
N VAL A 240 24.64 10.37 -3.03
CA VAL A 240 26.05 9.95 -3.17
C VAL A 240 26.22 8.94 -4.29
N PHE A 241 25.31 7.98 -4.45
CA PHE A 241 25.38 7.01 -5.55
C PHE A 241 25.09 7.63 -6.93
N ALA A 242 24.18 8.59 -7.00
CA ALA A 242 23.77 9.25 -8.24
C ALA A 242 24.82 10.25 -8.73
N ASP A 243 25.24 11.18 -7.86
CA ASP A 243 26.14 12.28 -8.23
C ASP A 243 27.62 11.90 -8.09
N ARG A 244 27.93 10.83 -7.34
CA ARG A 244 29.28 10.30 -7.08
C ARG A 244 30.32 11.38 -6.75
N PRO A 245 30.10 12.26 -5.75
CA PRO A 245 31.08 13.25 -5.33
C PRO A 245 32.40 12.60 -4.83
N PHE A 246 32.30 11.35 -4.38
CA PHE A 246 33.42 10.48 -4.03
C PHE A 246 33.02 9.02 -4.28
N SER A 247 34.01 8.16 -4.48
CA SER A 247 33.84 6.73 -4.68
C SER A 247 34.47 5.92 -3.54
N LEU A 248 34.11 4.64 -3.47
CA LEU A 248 34.73 3.70 -2.53
C LEU A 248 36.24 3.61 -2.82
N GLY A 249 37.06 3.80 -1.78
CA GLY A 249 38.51 3.90 -1.88
C GLY A 249 39.05 5.32 -2.06
N ASP A 250 38.21 6.34 -2.27
CA ASP A 250 38.68 7.72 -2.37
C ASP A 250 39.16 8.25 -1.01
N TRP A 251 40.23 9.04 -1.05
CA TRP A 251 40.66 9.84 0.09
C TRP A 251 39.81 11.11 0.17
N VAL A 252 39.03 11.24 1.23
CA VAL A 252 38.14 12.38 1.46
C VAL A 252 38.44 13.10 2.76
N LYS A 253 38.16 14.40 2.78
CA LYS A 253 38.16 15.22 4.00
C LYS A 253 36.79 15.86 4.16
N VAL A 254 36.13 15.54 5.28
CA VAL A 254 34.76 15.99 5.59
C VAL A 254 34.67 16.34 7.08
N GLY A 255 34.10 17.51 7.40
CA GLY A 255 33.85 17.90 8.80
C GLY A 255 35.09 17.94 9.70
N GLY A 256 36.28 18.16 9.12
CA GLY A 256 37.56 18.14 9.85
C GLY A 256 38.18 16.74 10.02
N ILE A 257 37.45 15.68 9.68
CA ILE A 257 37.97 14.31 9.63
C ILE A 257 38.53 14.04 8.24
N GLN A 258 39.59 13.24 8.18
CA GLN A 258 40.27 12.92 6.93
C GLN A 258 40.60 11.42 6.90
N GLY A 259 40.31 10.76 5.78
CA GLY A 259 40.53 9.33 5.65
C GLY A 259 40.04 8.75 4.32
N VAL A 260 40.20 7.44 4.16
CA VAL A 260 39.79 6.69 2.97
C VAL A 260 38.39 6.13 3.16
N VAL A 261 37.52 6.27 2.15
CA VAL A 261 36.17 5.70 2.18
C VAL A 261 36.24 4.19 2.02
N GLU A 262 35.71 3.44 2.98
CA GLU A 262 35.70 1.98 2.93
C GLU A 262 34.38 1.40 2.48
N GLU A 263 33.27 1.99 2.94
CA GLU A 263 31.93 1.47 2.68
C GLU A 263 30.94 2.63 2.70
N ILE A 264 30.05 2.66 1.70
CA ILE A 264 28.92 3.58 1.65
C ILE A 264 27.68 2.77 2.01
N GLY A 265 27.22 2.90 3.26
CA GLY A 265 26.00 2.25 3.74
C GLY A 265 24.74 3.09 3.52
N PHE A 266 23.58 2.54 3.87
CA PHE A 266 22.28 3.23 3.72
C PHE A 266 22.12 4.48 4.61
N ARG A 267 22.68 4.46 5.83
CA ARG A 267 22.57 5.58 6.79
C ARG A 267 23.86 6.36 6.95
N CYS A 268 24.99 5.66 6.93
CA CYS A 268 26.30 6.23 7.19
C CYS A 268 27.32 5.71 6.19
N THR A 269 28.33 6.53 5.89
CA THR A 269 29.53 6.13 5.18
C THR A 269 30.65 5.90 6.20
N ARG A 270 31.38 4.80 6.04
CA ARG A 270 32.51 4.43 6.90
C ARG A 270 33.80 4.94 6.28
N ILE A 271 34.51 5.78 7.02
CA ILE A 271 35.77 6.41 6.61
C ILE A 271 36.87 5.93 7.55
N ARG A 272 37.91 5.29 7.02
CA ARG A 272 39.10 4.91 7.79
C ARG A 272 40.09 6.06 7.82
N THR A 273 40.34 6.58 9.02
CA THR A 273 41.32 7.64 9.26
C THR A 273 42.76 7.13 9.10
N PHE A 274 43.72 8.04 9.00
CA PHE A 274 45.14 7.68 8.97
C PHE A 274 45.66 7.08 10.28
N GLU A 275 44.93 7.28 11.38
CA GLU A 275 45.18 6.62 12.67
C GLU A 275 44.59 5.20 12.73
N SER A 276 44.10 4.67 11.60
CA SER A 276 43.45 3.36 11.47
C SER A 276 42.11 3.23 12.22
N SER A 277 41.56 4.33 12.74
CA SER A 277 40.21 4.33 13.33
C SER A 277 39.12 4.41 12.25
N LEU A 278 37.99 3.74 12.47
CA LEU A 278 36.84 3.75 11.58
C LEU A 278 35.80 4.74 12.08
N VAL A 279 35.55 5.80 11.31
CA VAL A 279 34.57 6.84 11.64
C VAL A 279 33.34 6.66 10.77
N SER A 280 32.16 6.62 11.41
CA SER A 280 30.87 6.54 10.70
C SER A 280 30.26 7.93 10.61
N VAL A 281 30.17 8.46 9.39
CA VAL A 281 29.60 9.78 9.14
C VAL A 281 28.19 9.62 8.56
N PRO A 282 27.16 10.29 9.12
CA PRO A 282 25.82 10.27 8.55
C PRO A 282 25.81 10.77 7.11
N ASN A 283 25.13 10.07 6.20
CA ASN A 283 25.12 10.44 4.79
C ASN A 283 24.49 11.83 4.55
N SER A 284 23.54 12.23 5.40
CA SER A 284 22.96 13.57 5.36
C SER A 284 23.99 14.67 5.64
N GLU A 285 24.97 14.44 6.50
CA GLU A 285 26.06 15.40 6.76
C GLU A 285 27.02 15.49 5.57
N LEU A 286 27.26 14.38 4.87
CA LEU A 286 28.12 14.35 3.69
C LEU A 286 27.50 15.17 2.55
N VAL A 287 26.21 14.98 2.27
CA VAL A 287 25.53 15.65 1.16
C VAL A 287 25.26 17.13 1.44
N ASN A 288 25.00 17.50 2.70
CA ASN A 288 24.79 18.90 3.07
C ASN A 288 26.10 19.66 3.38
N GLY A 289 27.21 18.95 3.55
CA GLY A 289 28.51 19.49 3.90
C GLY A 289 29.42 19.75 2.71
N VAL A 290 30.56 20.40 2.99
CA VAL A 290 31.65 20.52 2.01
C VAL A 290 32.52 19.28 2.07
N ILE A 291 32.68 18.62 0.92
CA ILE A 291 33.55 17.45 0.75
C ILE A 291 34.77 17.86 -0.10
N ASP A 292 35.97 17.70 0.45
CA ASP A 292 37.22 17.80 -0.33
C ASP A 292 37.66 16.38 -0.71
N ASN A 293 37.42 16.00 -1.97
CA ASN A 293 37.90 14.74 -2.52
C ASN A 293 39.37 14.88 -2.92
N MET A 294 40.24 14.38 -2.05
CA MET A 294 41.68 14.44 -2.23
C MET A 294 42.21 13.33 -3.15
N GLY A 295 41.42 12.28 -3.39
CA GLY A 295 41.74 11.20 -4.33
C GLY A 295 41.72 11.66 -5.79
N GLN A 296 40.85 12.63 -6.12
CA GLN A 296 40.69 13.17 -7.49
C GLN A 296 41.63 14.34 -7.81
N ARG A 297 42.72 14.54 -7.05
CA ARG A 297 43.65 15.65 -7.27
C ARG A 297 44.58 15.40 -8.46
N ASN A 298 44.58 16.32 -9.44
CA ASN A 298 45.53 16.29 -10.55
C ASN A 298 46.98 16.56 -10.11
N TYR A 299 47.17 17.49 -9.17
CA TYR A 299 48.49 17.88 -8.67
C TYR A 299 48.45 18.10 -7.16
N ARG A 300 49.55 17.76 -6.48
CA ARG A 300 49.73 18.02 -5.06
C ARG A 300 50.66 19.22 -4.87
N ARG A 301 50.12 20.33 -4.36
CA ARG A 301 50.94 21.49 -4.00
C ARG A 301 51.88 21.12 -2.83
N PHE A 302 53.18 21.21 -3.08
CA PHE A 302 54.19 21.17 -2.03
C PHE A 302 54.50 22.60 -1.55
N LYS A 303 54.51 22.81 -0.23
CA LYS A 303 54.87 24.09 0.39
C LYS A 303 55.81 23.80 1.54
N THR A 304 57.01 24.38 1.49
CA THR A 304 58.00 24.27 2.56
C THR A 304 58.49 25.67 2.95
N LEU A 305 58.92 25.83 4.20
CA LEU A 305 59.56 27.03 4.69
C LEU A 305 61.03 26.70 4.94
N VAL A 306 61.93 27.35 4.21
CA VAL A 306 63.37 27.15 4.37
C VAL A 306 63.90 28.23 5.31
N GLY A 307 64.40 27.82 6.47
CA GLY A 307 65.04 28.72 7.42
C GLY A 307 66.45 29.10 6.94
N LEU A 308 66.74 30.40 6.87
CA LEU A 308 68.05 30.93 6.50
C LEU A 308 68.71 31.56 7.74
N ARG A 309 70.05 31.51 7.81
CA ARG A 309 70.80 32.24 8.84
C ARG A 309 70.69 33.74 8.57
N TYR A 310 70.49 34.55 9.60
CA TYR A 310 70.42 36.01 9.49
C TYR A 310 71.71 36.62 8.89
N GLU A 311 72.84 35.95 9.07
CA GLU A 311 74.14 36.36 8.51
C GLU A 311 74.27 36.05 7.00
N THR A 312 73.27 35.43 6.36
CA THR A 312 73.33 35.08 4.94
C THR A 312 73.22 36.36 4.09
N PRO A 313 74.22 36.69 3.25
CA PRO A 313 74.16 37.88 2.40
C PRO A 313 73.03 37.82 1.38
N SER A 314 72.42 38.98 1.04
CA SER A 314 71.30 39.09 0.09
C SER A 314 71.57 38.43 -1.25
N GLU A 315 72.78 38.62 -1.79
CA GLU A 315 73.19 38.04 -3.08
C GLU A 315 73.08 36.50 -3.11
N LYS A 316 73.41 35.83 -1.99
CA LYS A 316 73.30 34.36 -1.90
C LYS A 316 71.84 33.90 -1.79
N ILE A 317 70.97 34.73 -1.20
CA ILE A 317 69.54 34.45 -1.10
C ILE A 317 68.90 34.57 -2.48
N GLU A 318 69.21 35.62 -3.23
CA GLU A 318 68.73 35.83 -4.60
C GLU A 318 69.17 34.69 -5.53
N ALA A 319 70.45 34.32 -5.50
CA ALA A 319 70.97 33.19 -6.25
C ALA A 319 70.28 31.86 -5.89
N PHE A 320 70.01 31.62 -4.60
CA PHE A 320 69.27 30.44 -4.15
C PHE A 320 67.83 30.43 -4.67
N THR A 321 67.11 31.56 -4.59
CA THR A 321 65.73 31.66 -5.10
C THR A 321 65.67 31.45 -6.61
N ALA A 322 66.59 32.03 -7.37
CA ALA A 322 66.68 31.84 -8.83
C ALA A 322 66.93 30.37 -9.19
N GLY A 323 67.82 29.69 -8.45
CA GLY A 323 68.07 28.25 -8.61
C GLY A 323 66.83 27.40 -8.34
N ILE A 324 66.08 27.68 -7.27
CA ILE A 324 64.83 26.95 -6.96
C ILE A 324 63.77 27.19 -8.03
N HIS A 325 63.65 28.41 -8.56
CA HIS A 325 62.72 28.70 -9.66
C HIS A 325 63.07 27.94 -10.94
N ALA A 326 64.35 27.82 -11.28
CA ALA A 326 64.79 27.04 -12.43
C ALA A 326 64.46 25.54 -12.28
N ILE A 327 64.68 24.97 -11.08
CA ILE A 327 64.34 23.57 -10.77
C ILE A 327 62.82 23.34 -10.77
N ALA A 328 62.04 24.29 -10.28
CA ALA A 328 60.58 24.17 -10.24
C ALA A 328 59.92 24.35 -11.62
N ALA A 329 60.63 24.96 -12.57
CA ALA A 329 60.16 25.19 -13.94
C ALA A 329 60.57 24.08 -14.93
N SER A 330 61.52 23.21 -14.55
CA SER A 330 61.95 22.02 -15.30
C SER A 330 61.07 20.80 -14.99
#